data_AF-A0A8C5G4Q1-F1
#
_entry.id   AF-A0A8C5G4Q1-F1
#
_cell.length_a   1.000
_cell.length_b   1.000
_cell.length_c   1.000
_cell.angle_alpha   90.00
_cell.angle_beta   90.00
_cell.angle_gamma   90.00
#
_symmetry.space_group_name_H-M   'P 1'
#
loop_
_entity.id
_entity.type
_entity.pdbx_description
1 polymer ?
#
loop_
_entity_poly.entity_id
_entity_poly.type
_entity_poly.pdbx_seq_one_letter_code
_entity_poly.pdbx_strand_id
1 'polypeptide(L)'
;MIFLLVKPWSSSTHFYKDTHLLPLHPHPFTSAYEHFIFFYSLVALVPCGKPPLIADGVIVAGIKEQYKENDQVTYGCPIYYTIEGGPYKTCINGEWIGEIRCNKPCTLDHDAMNRQNIEFKYSRQDRIYSEHNDEIEFRCKRGMTKFGPVSMRQRCVDGVIDLPTCSGR
;
A
#
# COMPACT_ATOMS: atom_id res chain seq x y z
N MET A 1 41.61 -27.28 24.06
CA MET A 1 41.27 -28.64 23.57
C MET A 1 40.61 -29.41 24.72
N ILE A 2 39.83 -30.44 24.42
CA ILE A 2 38.73 -30.94 25.28
C ILE A 2 39.20 -31.79 26.47
N PHE A 3 38.30 -31.90 27.47
CA PHE A 3 38.45 -32.55 28.76
C PHE A 3 38.69 -34.07 28.74
N LEU A 4 39.19 -34.49 29.90
CA LEU A 4 39.55 -35.82 30.39
C LEU A 4 38.39 -36.81 30.62
N LEU A 5 38.76 -38.11 30.57
CA LEU A 5 38.16 -39.28 31.27
C LEU A 5 36.78 -39.76 30.75
N VAL A 6 36.41 -41.05 30.82
CA VAL A 6 36.04 -41.84 32.03
C VAL A 6 36.12 -43.36 31.77
N LYS A 7 36.43 -44.17 32.80
CA LYS A 7 35.84 -45.50 33.21
C LYS A 7 36.75 -46.19 34.26
N PRO A 8 36.30 -47.25 34.99
CA PRO A 8 34.97 -47.51 35.59
C PRO A 8 35.04 -48.13 37.03
N TRP A 9 33.92 -48.24 37.78
CA TRP A 9 33.60 -49.40 38.66
C TRP A 9 32.12 -49.38 39.17
N SER A 10 31.54 -50.56 39.41
CA SER A 10 30.31 -50.87 40.20
C SER A 10 30.66 -51.25 41.67
N SER A 11 29.83 -51.82 42.58
CA SER A 11 28.43 -52.29 42.54
C SER A 11 27.80 -52.40 43.95
N SER A 12 26.46 -52.37 43.99
CA SER A 12 25.51 -53.14 44.83
C SER A 12 25.80 -53.54 46.30
N THR A 13 24.89 -53.17 47.24
CA THR A 13 24.26 -53.95 48.38
C THR A 13 23.71 -52.98 49.48
N HIS A 14 22.90 -53.35 50.50
CA HIS A 14 21.59 -54.06 50.51
C HIS A 14 20.84 -53.84 51.88
N PHE A 15 19.49 -53.98 51.93
CA PHE A 15 18.59 -53.82 53.11
C PHE A 15 18.50 -52.39 53.74
N TYR A 16 17.41 -51.94 54.38
CA TYR A 16 16.31 -52.61 55.13
C TYR A 16 14.90 -51.98 54.88
N LYS A 17 13.88 -52.45 55.63
CA LYS A 17 12.41 -52.43 55.37
C LYS A 17 11.59 -51.15 55.65
N ASP A 18 10.51 -51.03 54.85
CA ASP A 18 9.12 -50.60 55.15
C ASP A 18 8.80 -49.37 56.03
N THR A 19 8.16 -48.35 55.44
CA THR A 19 7.02 -47.63 56.06
C THR A 19 6.18 -46.83 55.04
N HIS A 20 4.89 -47.16 54.92
CA HIS A 20 3.76 -46.47 54.27
C HIS A 20 4.02 -45.48 53.10
N LEU A 21 3.79 -45.94 51.87
CA LEU A 21 3.46 -45.08 50.73
C LEU A 21 1.99 -44.63 50.78
N LEU A 22 1.75 -43.32 50.90
CA LEU A 22 0.45 -42.71 50.59
C LEU A 22 0.28 -42.62 49.06
N PRO A 23 -0.95 -42.71 48.51
CA PRO A 23 -1.17 -42.56 47.08
C PRO A 23 -0.94 -41.10 46.67
N LEU A 24 0.02 -40.87 45.77
CA LEU A 24 0.10 -39.62 45.02
C LEU A 24 -1.09 -39.56 44.06
N HIS A 25 -2.14 -38.84 44.44
CA HIS A 25 -3.18 -38.43 43.49
C HIS A 25 -2.54 -37.58 42.37
N PRO A 26 -3.02 -37.70 41.12
CA PRO A 26 -2.57 -36.84 40.03
C PRO A 26 -3.10 -35.42 40.26
N HIS A 27 -2.20 -34.49 40.63
CA HIS A 27 -2.54 -33.07 40.68
C HIS A 27 -2.57 -32.50 39.25
N PRO A 28 -3.71 -31.94 38.77
CA PRO A 28 -3.80 -31.37 37.44
C PRO A 28 -3.20 -29.96 37.41
N PHE A 29 -1.87 -29.87 37.34
CA PHE A 29 -1.16 -28.62 37.06
C PHE A 29 -0.89 -28.44 35.56
N THR A 30 -1.93 -28.57 34.74
CA THR A 30 -1.99 -27.94 33.42
C THR A 30 -2.13 -26.44 33.63
N SER A 31 -1.07 -25.69 33.37
CA SER A 31 -0.98 -24.29 33.81
C SER A 31 -1.58 -23.29 32.82
N ALA A 32 -1.82 -22.08 33.32
CA ALA A 32 -2.14 -20.94 32.46
C ALA A 32 -0.98 -20.51 31.54
N TYR A 33 0.28 -20.83 31.86
CA TYR A 33 1.43 -20.44 31.01
C TYR A 33 1.51 -21.26 29.72
N GLU A 34 1.11 -22.54 29.73
CA GLU A 34 0.95 -23.34 28.50
C GLU A 34 -0.15 -22.75 27.59
N HIS A 35 -1.28 -22.34 28.16
CA HIS A 35 -2.36 -21.70 27.42
C HIS A 35 -1.91 -20.36 26.82
N PHE A 36 -1.21 -19.51 27.59
CA PHE A 36 -0.64 -18.26 27.07
C PHE A 36 0.35 -18.51 25.93
N ILE A 37 1.20 -19.54 26.02
CA ILE A 37 2.12 -19.92 24.94
C ILE A 37 1.36 -20.39 23.70
N PHE A 38 0.27 -21.17 23.84
CA PHE A 38 -0.59 -21.55 22.71
C PHE A 38 -1.30 -20.35 22.08
N PHE A 39 -1.83 -19.41 22.86
CA PHE A 39 -2.43 -18.17 22.35
C PHE A 39 -1.42 -17.25 21.64
N TYR A 40 -0.19 -17.16 22.13
CA TYR A 40 0.89 -16.42 21.44
C TYR A 40 1.42 -17.15 20.20
N SER A 41 1.46 -18.49 20.22
CA SER A 41 1.96 -19.31 19.10
C SER A 41 1.03 -19.31 17.89
N LEU A 42 -0.25 -19.01 18.07
CA LEU A 42 -1.23 -18.94 16.97
C LEU A 42 -1.09 -17.66 16.12
N VAL A 43 -0.37 -16.63 16.59
CA VAL A 43 -0.03 -15.44 15.79
C VAL A 43 1.24 -15.70 14.97
N ALA A 44 1.16 -16.71 14.10
CA ALA A 44 2.16 -16.90 13.06
C ALA A 44 2.01 -15.76 12.03
N LEU A 45 2.87 -14.74 12.12
CA LEU A 45 2.91 -13.62 11.18
C LEU A 45 3.12 -14.13 9.76
N VAL A 46 2.06 -14.11 8.96
CA VAL A 46 2.05 -14.68 7.61
C VAL A 46 2.88 -13.79 6.68
N PRO A 47 3.97 -14.30 6.07
CA PRO A 47 4.76 -13.51 5.12
C PRO A 47 3.95 -13.24 3.84
N CYS A 48 4.11 -12.06 3.27
CA CYS A 48 3.42 -11.73 2.01
C CYS A 48 4.10 -12.37 0.80
N GLY A 49 3.29 -12.66 -0.22
CA GLY A 49 3.77 -12.96 -1.55
C GLY A 49 4.40 -11.76 -2.24
N LYS A 50 4.71 -11.91 -3.55
CA LYS A 50 5.19 -10.79 -4.37
C LYS A 50 4.21 -9.61 -4.33
N PRO A 51 4.68 -8.35 -4.25
CA PRO A 51 3.80 -7.19 -4.28
C PRO A 51 2.94 -7.15 -5.55
N PRO A 52 1.68 -6.67 -5.47
CA PRO A 52 0.79 -6.64 -6.61
C PRO A 52 1.25 -5.64 -7.67
N LEU A 53 0.92 -5.91 -8.93
CA LEU A 53 1.02 -4.92 -9.99
C LEU A 53 -0.09 -3.88 -9.83
N ILE A 54 0.21 -2.62 -10.15
CA ILE A 54 -0.77 -1.52 -10.18
C ILE A 54 -0.85 -0.96 -11.60
N ALA A 55 -2.01 -0.43 -11.98
CA ALA A 55 -2.17 0.22 -13.28
C ALA A 55 -1.35 1.52 -13.34
N ASP A 56 -0.67 1.73 -14.46
CA ASP A 56 0.16 2.91 -14.73
C ASP A 56 1.13 3.27 -13.59
N GLY A 57 1.73 2.27 -12.92
CA GLY A 57 2.68 2.49 -11.82
C GLY A 57 3.66 1.33 -11.61
N VAL A 58 4.80 1.61 -10.98
CA VAL A 58 5.94 0.68 -10.82
C VAL A 58 6.51 0.73 -9.41
N ILE A 59 7.10 -0.37 -8.93
CA ILE A 59 7.82 -0.39 -7.65
C ILE A 59 9.16 0.33 -7.85
N VAL A 60 9.40 1.36 -7.04
CA VAL A 60 10.62 2.19 -7.08
C VAL A 60 11.57 1.92 -5.90
N ALA A 61 11.07 1.36 -4.79
CA ALA A 61 11.88 0.97 -3.65
C ALA A 61 11.25 -0.17 -2.82
N GLY A 62 12.06 -0.80 -1.97
CA GLY A 62 11.61 -1.85 -1.03
C GLY A 62 11.55 -3.27 -1.60
N ILE A 63 12.08 -3.52 -2.81
CA ILE A 63 12.10 -4.86 -3.41
C ILE A 63 12.97 -5.82 -2.57
N LYS A 64 12.44 -7.02 -2.29
CA LYS A 64 13.09 -8.10 -1.54
C LYS A 64 12.73 -9.45 -2.16
N GLU A 65 13.55 -10.47 -1.88
CA GLU A 65 13.25 -11.87 -2.23
C GLU A 65 12.10 -12.45 -1.40
N GLN A 66 11.94 -11.99 -0.15
CA GLN A 66 10.91 -12.41 0.79
C GLN A 66 10.42 -11.21 1.60
N TYR A 67 9.12 -11.19 1.90
CA TYR A 67 8.46 -10.09 2.61
C TYR A 67 7.85 -10.60 3.91
N LYS A 68 8.15 -9.91 5.01
CA LYS A 68 7.62 -10.21 6.35
C LYS A 68 6.55 -9.20 6.74
N GLU A 69 5.83 -9.48 7.82
CA GLU A 69 4.91 -8.52 8.43
C GLU A 69 5.54 -7.13 8.61
N ASN A 70 4.79 -6.08 8.29
CA ASN A 70 5.19 -4.68 8.28
C ASN A 70 6.26 -4.31 7.23
N ASP A 71 6.70 -5.22 6.37
CA ASP A 71 7.51 -4.83 5.21
C ASP A 71 6.71 -3.94 4.27
N GLN A 72 7.36 -2.90 3.75
CA GLN A 72 6.74 -1.91 2.88
C GLN A 72 7.48 -1.82 1.54
N VAL A 73 6.71 -1.67 0.47
CA VAL A 73 7.21 -1.33 -0.86
C VAL A 73 6.70 0.05 -1.26
N THR A 74 7.54 0.78 -1.99
CA THR A 74 7.22 2.11 -2.51
C THR A 74 6.95 2.02 -4.00
N TYR A 75 5.81 2.54 -4.46
CA TYR A 75 5.46 2.70 -5.86
C TYR A 75 5.65 4.14 -6.32
N GLY A 76 5.93 4.29 -7.61
CA GLY A 76 5.94 5.57 -8.32
C GLY A 76 5.04 5.50 -9.55
N CYS A 77 4.42 6.63 -9.88
CA CYS A 77 3.68 6.85 -11.12
C CYS A 77 4.59 7.50 -12.19
N PRO A 78 4.22 7.43 -13.48
CA PRO A 78 4.88 8.17 -14.55
C PRO A 78 4.91 9.68 -14.32
N ILE A 79 5.79 10.37 -15.06
CA ILE A 79 5.90 11.83 -15.01
C ILE A 79 4.55 12.48 -15.31
N TYR A 80 4.20 13.52 -14.56
CA TYR A 80 2.93 14.26 -14.58
C TYR A 80 1.69 13.51 -14.06
N TYR A 81 1.77 12.22 -13.72
CA TYR A 81 0.67 11.52 -13.06
C TYR A 81 0.61 11.90 -11.57
N THR A 82 -0.59 12.03 -11.04
CA THR A 82 -0.81 12.31 -9.61
C THR A 82 -1.06 11.01 -8.87
N ILE A 83 -0.32 10.77 -7.79
CA ILE A 83 -0.52 9.58 -6.95
C ILE A 83 -1.60 9.83 -5.88
N GLU A 84 -2.57 8.94 -5.81
CA GLU A 84 -3.70 8.95 -4.88
C GLU A 84 -3.63 7.73 -3.96
N GLY A 85 -4.12 7.86 -2.72
CA GLY A 85 -4.02 6.84 -1.65
C GLY A 85 -2.63 6.75 -0.99
N GLY A 86 -1.57 7.09 -1.72
CA GLY A 86 -0.19 7.22 -1.23
C GLY A 86 0.79 6.34 -2.02
N PRO A 87 2.10 6.47 -1.78
CA PRO A 87 3.10 5.70 -2.54
C PRO A 87 3.41 4.32 -1.94
N TYR A 88 2.69 3.85 -0.92
CA TYR A 88 3.11 2.70 -0.13
C TYR A 88 2.07 1.57 -0.13
N LYS A 89 2.57 0.33 -0.27
CA LYS A 89 1.84 -0.86 0.21
C LYS A 89 2.62 -1.53 1.32
N THR A 90 1.92 -1.94 2.37
CA THR A 90 2.49 -2.60 3.56
C THR A 90 1.97 -4.03 3.64
N CYS A 91 2.86 -4.98 3.96
CA CYS A 91 2.51 -6.36 4.22
C CYS A 91 1.89 -6.49 5.62
N ILE A 92 0.63 -6.92 5.70
CA ILE A 92 -0.10 -7.16 6.96
C ILE A 92 -0.87 -8.48 6.86
N ASN A 93 -0.62 -9.41 7.76
CA ASN A 93 -1.22 -10.76 7.82
C ASN A 93 -1.18 -11.51 6.48
N GLY A 94 -0.10 -11.37 5.71
CA GLY A 94 0.07 -12.01 4.40
C GLY A 94 -0.54 -11.24 3.21
N GLU A 95 -1.25 -10.14 3.46
CA GLU A 95 -1.88 -9.30 2.44
C GLU A 95 -1.20 -7.93 2.26
N TRP A 96 -1.26 -7.39 1.04
CA TRP A 96 -0.65 -6.09 0.69
C TRP A 96 -1.66 -4.94 0.79
N ILE A 97 -1.79 -4.38 1.99
CA ILE A 97 -2.68 -3.25 2.28
C ILE A 97 -2.11 -1.91 1.74
N GLY A 98 -2.97 -0.90 1.64
CA GLY A 98 -2.67 0.41 1.05
C GLY A 98 -3.28 0.55 -0.34
N GLU A 99 -3.99 1.64 -0.59
CA GLU A 99 -4.56 1.95 -1.90
C GLU A 99 -3.62 2.87 -2.68
N ILE A 100 -3.43 2.59 -3.97
CA ILE A 100 -2.57 3.38 -4.85
C ILE A 100 -3.27 3.54 -6.20
N ARG A 101 -3.52 4.78 -6.63
CA ARG A 101 -3.98 5.11 -7.98
C ARG A 101 -3.02 6.09 -8.63
N CYS A 102 -2.57 5.77 -9.84
CA CYS A 102 -1.81 6.70 -10.68
C CYS A 102 -2.79 7.39 -11.64
N ASN A 103 -3.25 8.57 -11.25
CA ASN A 103 -4.22 9.33 -12.02
C ASN A 103 -3.55 10.08 -13.18
N LYS A 104 -4.16 10.01 -14.36
CA LYS A 104 -3.65 10.62 -15.59
C LYS A 104 -3.75 12.15 -15.57
N PRO A 105 -2.71 12.86 -16.04
CA PRO A 105 -2.80 14.28 -16.34
C PRO A 105 -3.66 14.50 -17.59
N CYS A 106 -4.31 15.65 -17.67
CA CYS A 106 -5.06 16.06 -18.85
C CYS A 106 -4.18 16.85 -19.79
N THR A 107 -4.26 16.52 -21.08
CA THR A 107 -3.57 17.27 -22.15
C THR A 107 -4.49 18.34 -22.71
N LEU A 108 -4.01 19.58 -22.73
CA LEU A 108 -4.75 20.74 -23.21
C LEU A 108 -4.43 20.96 -24.69
N ASP A 109 -5.25 20.36 -25.56
CA ASP A 109 -5.16 20.56 -27.01
C ASP A 109 -5.58 21.99 -27.38
N HIS A 110 -4.58 22.83 -27.70
CA HIS A 110 -4.81 24.19 -28.19
C HIS A 110 -5.68 24.21 -29.45
N ASP A 111 -5.63 23.21 -30.32
CA ASP A 111 -6.48 23.16 -31.50
C ASP A 111 -7.93 22.80 -31.14
N ALA A 112 -8.18 21.96 -30.13
CA ALA A 112 -9.53 21.74 -29.59
C ALA A 112 -10.10 23.01 -28.96
N MET A 113 -9.30 23.73 -28.17
CA MET A 113 -9.68 25.02 -27.61
C MET A 113 -9.97 26.05 -28.71
N ASN A 114 -9.14 26.07 -29.76
CA ASN A 114 -9.33 26.94 -30.92
C ASN A 114 -10.64 26.64 -31.66
N ARG A 115 -10.94 25.36 -31.93
CA ARG A 115 -12.19 24.90 -32.56
C ARG A 115 -13.44 25.29 -31.76
N GLN A 116 -13.34 25.35 -30.44
CA GLN A 116 -14.45 25.71 -29.54
C GLN A 116 -14.53 27.20 -29.19
N ASN A 117 -13.69 28.03 -29.80
CA ASN A 117 -13.62 29.48 -29.57
C ASN A 117 -13.32 29.89 -28.12
N ILE A 118 -12.53 29.08 -27.40
CA ILE A 118 -12.08 29.36 -26.03
C ILE A 118 -10.58 29.61 -25.96
N GLU A 119 -10.16 30.23 -24.87
CA GLU A 119 -8.77 30.47 -24.47
C GLU A 119 -8.66 30.41 -22.95
N PHE A 120 -7.44 30.26 -22.41
CA PHE A 120 -7.25 30.34 -20.95
C PHE A 120 -7.60 31.74 -20.45
N LYS A 121 -8.31 31.83 -19.32
CA LYS A 121 -8.64 33.11 -18.70
C LYS A 121 -7.39 33.82 -18.17
N TYR A 122 -6.40 33.06 -17.73
CA TYR A 122 -5.13 33.52 -17.18
C TYR A 122 -3.97 33.09 -18.09
N SER A 123 -3.08 34.03 -18.44
CA SER A 123 -2.05 33.81 -19.47
C SER A 123 -0.79 33.08 -18.99
N ARG A 124 -0.85 32.33 -17.89
CA ARG A 124 0.31 31.60 -17.32
C ARG A 124 0.27 30.10 -17.58
N GLN A 125 -0.77 29.61 -18.27
CA GLN A 125 -0.93 28.20 -18.63
C GLN A 125 -0.44 27.91 -20.06
N ASP A 126 0.82 28.24 -20.36
CA ASP A 126 1.57 27.60 -21.46
C ASP A 126 1.90 26.11 -21.13
N ARG A 127 1.47 25.63 -19.95
CA ARG A 127 1.43 24.22 -19.56
C ARG A 127 0.39 23.49 -20.42
N ILE A 128 0.89 22.68 -21.36
CA ILE A 128 0.09 21.72 -22.15
C ILE A 128 -0.47 20.58 -21.27
N TYR A 129 0.04 20.39 -20.06
CA TYR A 129 -0.39 19.35 -19.12
C TYR A 129 -0.93 19.95 -17.82
N SER A 130 -2.06 19.41 -17.37
CA SER A 130 -2.73 19.71 -16.11
C SER A 130 -2.78 18.46 -15.24
N GLU A 131 -2.41 18.57 -13.97
CA GLU A 131 -2.34 17.44 -13.04
C GLU A 131 -3.76 16.98 -12.64
N HIS A 132 -3.94 15.75 -12.16
CA HIS A 132 -5.27 15.30 -11.75
C HIS A 132 -5.80 16.15 -10.58
N ASN A 133 -7.09 16.46 -10.60
CA ASN A 133 -7.78 17.41 -9.72
C ASN A 133 -7.37 18.89 -9.85
N ASP A 134 -6.44 19.26 -10.74
CA ASP A 134 -6.19 20.67 -11.09
C ASP A 134 -7.43 21.30 -11.75
N GLU A 135 -7.59 22.62 -11.58
CA GLU A 135 -8.75 23.38 -12.05
C GLU A 135 -8.37 24.52 -12.97
N ILE A 136 -8.89 24.47 -14.19
CA ILE A 136 -8.62 25.42 -15.26
C ILE A 136 -9.87 26.28 -15.48
N GLU A 137 -9.69 27.59 -15.58
CA GLU A 137 -10.75 28.50 -15.99
C GLU A 137 -10.49 29.02 -17.41
N PHE A 138 -11.40 28.68 -18.30
CA PHE A 138 -11.45 29.16 -19.68
C PHE A 138 -12.26 30.46 -19.77
N ARG A 139 -12.07 31.19 -20.87
CA ARG A 139 -12.96 32.26 -21.31
C ARG A 139 -13.22 32.16 -22.81
N CYS A 140 -14.34 32.70 -23.25
CA CYS A 140 -14.60 32.85 -24.69
C CYS A 140 -13.60 33.84 -25.31
N LYS A 141 -13.19 33.56 -26.55
CA LYS A 141 -12.45 34.51 -27.39
C LYS A 141 -13.28 35.77 -27.64
N ARG A 142 -12.59 36.87 -27.97
CA ARG A 142 -13.22 38.18 -28.23
C ARG A 142 -14.34 38.07 -29.27
N GLY A 143 -15.53 38.55 -28.92
CA GLY A 143 -16.73 38.55 -29.77
C GLY A 143 -17.61 37.31 -29.65
N MET A 144 -17.20 36.30 -28.87
CA MET A 144 -17.93 35.04 -28.68
C MET A 144 -18.60 35.00 -27.30
N THR A 145 -19.68 34.22 -27.17
CA THR A 145 -20.45 34.03 -25.93
C THR A 145 -20.55 32.55 -25.56
N LYS A 146 -20.66 32.22 -24.27
CA LYS A 146 -20.81 30.83 -23.78
C LYS A 146 -21.99 30.16 -24.46
N PHE A 147 -21.77 28.95 -24.96
CA PHE A 147 -22.79 28.09 -25.54
C PHE A 147 -22.78 26.71 -24.86
N GLY A 148 -23.97 26.13 -24.67
CA GLY A 148 -24.13 24.81 -24.06
C GLY A 148 -23.95 24.75 -22.52
N PRO A 149 -24.11 23.56 -21.92
CA PRO A 149 -24.18 23.38 -20.48
C PRO A 149 -22.82 23.48 -19.78
N VAL A 150 -21.76 22.99 -20.42
CA VAL A 150 -20.39 22.86 -19.88
C VAL A 150 -19.89 24.15 -19.22
N SER A 151 -19.33 24.04 -18.02
CA SER A 151 -18.82 25.16 -17.21
C SER A 151 -17.55 25.78 -17.81
N MET A 152 -17.31 27.06 -17.55
CA MET A 152 -16.03 27.72 -17.91
C MET A 152 -14.88 27.32 -16.97
N ARG A 153 -15.19 26.93 -15.73
CA ARG A 153 -14.24 26.31 -14.80
C ARG A 153 -14.38 24.80 -14.88
N GLN A 154 -13.26 24.12 -15.11
CA GLN A 154 -13.19 22.70 -15.41
C GLN A 154 -12.09 22.03 -14.60
N ARG A 155 -12.29 20.76 -14.26
CA ARG A 155 -11.35 19.97 -13.45
C ARG A 155 -10.77 18.87 -14.31
N CYS A 156 -9.46 18.63 -14.22
CA CYS A 156 -8.85 17.45 -14.80
C CYS A 156 -9.24 16.21 -13.98
N VAL A 157 -9.91 15.23 -14.60
CA VAL A 157 -10.31 13.97 -13.97
C VAL A 157 -9.77 12.81 -14.80
N ASP A 158 -8.60 12.32 -14.40
CA ASP A 158 -7.95 11.10 -14.90
C ASP A 158 -7.76 11.11 -16.43
N GLY A 159 -7.09 12.15 -16.92
CA GLY A 159 -6.85 12.38 -18.35
C GLY A 159 -8.02 12.98 -19.11
N VAL A 160 -9.21 13.08 -18.50
CA VAL A 160 -10.40 13.69 -19.11
C VAL A 160 -10.60 15.12 -18.58
N ILE A 161 -10.76 16.07 -19.51
CA ILE A 161 -11.21 17.44 -19.20
C ILE A 161 -12.25 17.86 -20.23
N ASP A 162 -13.44 18.26 -19.77
CA ASP A 162 -14.51 18.73 -20.65
C ASP A 162 -14.23 20.18 -21.10
N LEU A 163 -14.11 20.40 -22.41
CA LEU A 163 -13.88 21.75 -22.94
C LEU A 163 -15.23 22.50 -23.14
N PRO A 164 -15.37 23.73 -22.63
CA PRO A 164 -16.56 24.55 -22.87
C PRO A 164 -16.58 25.15 -24.27
N THR A 165 -17.77 25.28 -24.85
CA THR A 165 -17.94 25.87 -26.19
C THR A 165 -18.38 27.33 -26.13
N CYS A 166 -17.91 28.15 -27.08
CA CYS A 166 -18.42 29.49 -27.33
C CYS A 166 -18.80 29.66 -28.82
N SER A 167 -19.83 30.47 -29.07
CA SER A 167 -20.32 30.81 -30.42
C SER A 167 -20.41 32.32 -30.61
N GLY A 168 -20.46 32.76 -31.86
CA GLY A 168 -20.87 34.13 -32.20
C GLY A 168 -22.35 34.36 -31.91
N ARG A 169 -22.77 35.62 -32.06
CA ARG A 169 -24.19 35.97 -32.29
C ARG A 169 -24.55 35.78 -33.76
#